data_AF-A0A7C3S6T9-F1
#
_entry.id   AF-A0A7C3S6T9-F1
#
_cell.length_a   1.000
_cell.length_b   1.000
_cell.length_c   1.000
_cell.angle_alpha   90.00
_cell.angle_beta   90.00
_cell.angle_gamma   90.00
#
_symmetry.space_group_name_H-M   'P 1'
#
loop_
_entity.id
_entity.type
_entity.pdbx_description
1 polymer ?
#
loop_
_entity_poly.entity_id
_entity_poly.type
_entity_poly.pdbx_seq_one_letter_code
_entity_poly.pdbx_strand_id
1 'polypeptide(L)'
;MFCRWDVRVYDVGLLMAALDYVLDLMDLDSEFCGRRLERPLRLYIEALVLKEVCKVSLRYAEGLSLTCLGVRIPKSTLHYWEVRHGDIVEEVLRILSKLLSLIEYDYSIMDSTKFADWVRGLHELFINVRVKDGGTLFPVHAQLTGSEVEFVRGIPDGSCL
;
A
#
# COMPACT_ATOMS: atom_id res chain seq x y z
N MET A 1 18.69 5.68 18.54
CA MET A 1 17.34 6.29 18.50
C MET A 1 16.90 6.31 17.06
N PHE A 2 16.19 5.27 16.61
CA PHE A 2 15.71 5.21 15.23
C PHE A 2 14.76 6.39 15.01
N CYS A 3 15.01 7.20 13.98
CA CYS A 3 14.12 8.26 13.56
C CYS A 3 12.73 7.64 13.37
N ARG A 4 11.75 8.12 14.14
CA ARG A 4 10.44 7.48 14.33
C ARG A 4 9.68 7.17 13.03
N TRP A 5 10.05 7.82 11.93
CA TRP A 5 9.54 7.57 10.58
C TRP A 5 10.61 7.96 9.57
N ASP A 6 11.52 7.04 9.28
CA ASP A 6 12.33 7.17 8.07
C ASP A 6 11.60 6.44 6.94
N VAL A 7 10.94 7.21 6.07
CA VAL A 7 10.20 6.70 4.89
C VAL A 7 11.14 5.92 3.94
N ARG A 8 12.46 6.02 4.14
CA ARG A 8 13.50 5.29 3.39
C ARG A 8 13.63 3.80 3.76
N VAL A 9 12.89 3.31 4.75
CA VAL A 9 13.09 1.95 5.30
C VAL A 9 12.02 0.96 4.81
N TYR A 10 11.15 1.38 3.89
CA TYR A 10 10.36 0.43 3.10
C TYR A 10 11.19 -0.01 1.91
N ASP A 11 11.29 -1.33 1.66
CA ASP A 11 11.81 -1.80 0.37
C ASP A 11 10.73 -1.58 -0.70
N VAL A 12 10.58 -0.32 -1.08
CA VAL A 12 9.68 0.13 -2.15
C VAL A 12 10.07 -0.59 -3.45
N GLY A 13 11.35 -0.94 -3.63
CA GLY A 13 11.81 -1.73 -4.76
C GLY A 13 11.18 -3.12 -4.79
N LEU A 14 11.21 -3.86 -3.67
CA LEU A 14 10.57 -5.17 -3.56
C LEU A 14 9.05 -5.07 -3.68
N LEU A 15 8.42 -4.05 -3.09
CA LEU A 15 6.99 -3.81 -3.22
C LEU A 15 6.61 -3.58 -4.69
N MET A 16 7.37 -2.75 -5.41
CA MET A 16 7.17 -2.51 -6.84
C MET A 16 7.40 -3.77 -7.67
N ALA A 17 8.44 -4.57 -7.37
CA ALA A 17 8.70 -5.82 -8.08
C ALA A 17 7.59 -6.87 -7.85
N ALA A 18 7.08 -6.98 -6.62
CA ALA A 18 5.96 -7.85 -6.30
C ALA A 18 4.67 -7.37 -6.98
N LEU A 19 4.46 -6.05 -7.04
CA LEU A 19 3.34 -5.45 -7.73
C LEU A 19 3.40 -5.70 -9.24
N ASP A 20 4.56 -5.49 -9.86
CA ASP A 20 4.79 -5.78 -11.28
C ASP A 20 4.42 -7.23 -11.61
N TYR A 21 4.86 -8.18 -10.79
CA TYR A 21 4.50 -9.59 -10.94
C TYR A 21 2.99 -9.85 -10.83
N VAL A 22 2.28 -9.18 -9.91
CA VAL A 22 0.82 -9.31 -9.79
C VAL A 22 0.12 -8.75 -11.01
N LEU A 23 0.56 -7.60 -11.51
CA LEU A 23 -0.05 -6.95 -12.67
C LEU A 23 0.16 -7.79 -13.94
N ASP A 24 1.35 -8.39 -14.10
CA ASP A 24 1.65 -9.32 -15.19
C ASP A 24 0.80 -10.60 -15.10
N LEU A 25 0.58 -11.13 -13.89
CA LEU A 25 -0.28 -12.30 -13.66
C LEU A 25 -1.74 -12.04 -14.02
N MET A 26 -2.22 -10.80 -13.81
CA MET A 26 -3.60 -10.41 -14.08
C MET A 26 -3.86 -10.02 -15.55
N ASP A 27 -2.81 -9.93 -16.39
CA ASP A 27 -2.90 -9.54 -17.81
C ASP A 27 -3.74 -8.27 -18.06
N LEU A 28 -3.56 -7.26 -17.22
CA LEU A 28 -4.40 -6.03 -17.23
C LEU A 28 -4.28 -5.21 -18.51
N ASP A 29 -3.29 -5.48 -19.35
CA ASP A 29 -3.11 -4.83 -20.65
C ASP A 29 -4.14 -5.31 -21.69
N SER A 30 -4.75 -6.50 -21.53
CA SER A 30 -5.68 -7.07 -22.51
C SER A 30 -7.13 -6.58 -22.35
N GLU A 31 -7.59 -6.27 -21.14
CA GLU A 31 -8.99 -5.89 -20.87
C GLU A 31 -9.38 -4.48 -21.36
N PHE A 32 -8.42 -3.59 -21.59
CA PHE A 32 -8.68 -2.16 -21.85
C PHE A 32 -8.43 -1.72 -23.30
N CYS A 33 -8.37 -2.68 -24.23
CA CYS A 33 -8.28 -2.45 -25.67
C CYS A 33 -9.50 -1.68 -26.22
N GLY A 34 -9.47 -0.34 -26.15
CA GLY A 34 -10.49 0.49 -26.80
C GLY A 34 -10.58 1.95 -26.35
N ARG A 35 -10.05 2.33 -25.18
CA ARG A 35 -9.99 3.74 -24.76
C ARG A 35 -8.57 4.26 -24.93
N ARG A 36 -8.44 5.41 -25.60
CA ARG A 36 -7.16 6.12 -25.75
C ARG A 36 -6.79 6.73 -24.41
N LEU A 37 -6.17 5.93 -23.54
CA LEU A 37 -5.60 6.41 -22.30
C LEU A 37 -4.41 7.30 -22.63
N GLU A 38 -4.25 8.41 -21.92
CA GLU A 38 -3.04 9.23 -22.03
C GLU A 38 -1.78 8.45 -21.61
N ARG A 39 -1.95 7.40 -20.79
CA ARG A 39 -0.90 6.58 -20.20
C ARG A 39 -1.34 5.12 -20.03
N PRO A 40 -0.42 4.16 -19.90
CA PRO A 40 -0.75 2.77 -19.58
C PRO A 40 -1.60 2.69 -18.31
N LEU A 41 -2.63 1.83 -18.31
CA LEU A 41 -3.49 1.61 -17.14
C LEU A 41 -2.70 1.20 -15.90
N ARG A 42 -1.68 0.36 -16.15
CA ARG A 42 -0.71 -0.12 -15.17
C ARG A 42 -0.21 0.97 -14.22
N LEU A 43 0.18 2.13 -14.76
CA LEU A 43 0.70 3.24 -13.95
C LEU A 43 -0.34 3.83 -12.98
N TYR A 44 -1.62 3.85 -13.37
CA TYR A 44 -2.69 4.35 -12.50
C TYR A 44 -2.95 3.36 -11.37
N ILE A 45 -2.97 2.07 -11.67
CA ILE A 45 -3.14 1.01 -10.67
C ILE A 45 -1.95 1.01 -9.71
N GLU A 46 -0.72 1.08 -10.21
CA GLU A 46 0.48 1.14 -9.38
C GLU A 46 0.45 2.31 -8.40
N ALA A 47 0.10 3.51 -8.87
CA ALA A 47 0.00 4.68 -8.02
C ALA A 47 -1.12 4.56 -6.96
N LEU A 48 -2.25 3.92 -7.30
CA LEU A 48 -3.34 3.70 -6.37
C LEU A 48 -3.01 2.61 -5.34
N VAL A 49 -2.33 1.55 -5.75
CA VAL A 49 -1.84 0.50 -4.84
C VAL A 49 -0.80 1.07 -3.88
N LEU A 50 0.18 1.83 -4.37
CA LEU A 50 1.15 2.53 -3.53
C LEU A 50 0.44 3.48 -2.55
N LYS A 51 -0.58 4.20 -3.01
CA LYS A 51 -1.40 5.07 -2.17
C LYS A 51 -2.08 4.29 -1.04
N GLU A 52 -2.62 3.12 -1.34
CA GLU A 52 -3.29 2.26 -0.36
C GLU A 52 -2.34 1.55 0.60
N VAL A 53 -1.22 1.00 0.11
CA VAL A 53 -0.21 0.35 0.94
C VAL A 53 0.44 1.34 1.89
N CYS A 54 0.76 2.54 1.40
CA CYS A 54 1.33 3.60 2.22
C CYS A 54 0.25 4.35 3.04
N LYS A 55 -1.04 4.05 2.85
CA LYS A 55 -2.19 4.75 3.48
C LYS A 55 -2.10 6.27 3.41
N VAL A 56 -1.68 6.79 2.25
CA VAL A 56 -1.47 8.22 2.04
C VAL A 56 -2.67 8.88 1.36
N SER A 57 -2.77 10.21 1.47
CA SER A 57 -3.76 10.97 0.72
C SER A 57 -3.47 10.96 -0.78
N LEU A 58 -4.50 11.14 -1.62
CA LEU A 58 -4.33 11.30 -3.08
C LEU A 58 -3.38 12.45 -3.46
N ARG A 59 -3.30 13.51 -2.64
CA ARG A 59 -2.34 14.61 -2.85
C ARG A 59 -0.90 14.17 -2.64
N TYR A 60 -0.67 13.29 -1.67
CA TYR A 60 0.65 12.75 -1.40
C TYR A 60 1.01 11.67 -2.43
N ALA A 61 0.04 10.87 -2.86
CA ALA A 61 0.19 9.89 -3.94
C ALA A 61 0.63 10.52 -5.27
N GLU A 62 0.19 11.75 -5.57
CA GLU A 62 0.70 12.53 -6.71
C GLU A 62 2.22 12.77 -6.61
N GLY A 63 2.74 13.03 -5.40
CA GLY A 63 4.18 13.11 -5.15
C GLY A 63 4.89 11.75 -5.26
N LEU A 64 4.29 10.70 -4.67
CA LEU A 64 4.83 9.33 -4.76
C LEU A 64 4.91 8.83 -6.20
N SER A 65 3.91 9.13 -7.03
CA SER A 65 3.91 8.73 -8.45
C SER A 65 5.13 9.29 -9.19
N LEU A 66 5.54 10.52 -8.89
CA LEU A 66 6.74 11.10 -9.47
C LEU A 66 8.01 10.40 -8.95
N THR A 67 8.11 10.16 -7.65
CA THR A 67 9.31 9.58 -7.03
C THR A 67 9.48 8.09 -7.36
N CYS A 68 8.41 7.31 -7.31
CA CYS A 68 8.44 5.85 -7.47
C CYS A 68 8.23 5.42 -8.93
N LEU A 69 7.37 6.10 -9.67
CA LEU A 69 7.01 5.72 -11.06
C LEU A 69 7.68 6.62 -12.10
N GLY A 70 8.42 7.65 -11.67
CA GLY A 70 9.03 8.63 -12.56
C GLY A 70 8.05 9.58 -13.24
N VAL A 71 6.75 9.46 -12.97
CA VAL A 71 5.72 10.25 -13.65
C VAL A 71 4.71 10.80 -12.65
N ARG A 72 4.55 12.13 -12.64
CA ARG A 72 3.53 12.80 -11.84
C ARG A 72 2.14 12.51 -12.40
N ILE A 73 1.26 11.93 -11.57
CA ILE A 73 -0.15 11.70 -11.89
C ILE A 73 -1.01 12.67 -11.06
N PRO A 74 -1.81 13.54 -11.70
CA PRO A 74 -2.65 14.50 -10.97
C PRO A 74 -3.63 13.83 -10.01
N LYS A 75 -3.85 14.46 -8.84
CA LYS A 75 -4.84 14.01 -7.85
C LYS A 75 -6.23 13.75 -8.46
N SER A 76 -6.71 14.63 -9.34
CA SER A 76 -8.02 14.50 -9.99
C SER A 76 -8.10 13.25 -10.86
N THR A 77 -7.02 12.91 -11.55
CA THR A 77 -6.92 11.69 -12.36
C THR A 77 -6.91 10.45 -11.48
N LEU A 78 -6.11 10.43 -10.41
CA LEU A 78 -6.12 9.31 -9.46
C LEU A 78 -7.50 9.10 -8.85
N HIS A 79 -8.18 10.18 -8.45
CA HIS A 79 -9.53 10.10 -7.90
C HIS A 79 -10.54 9.49 -8.89
N TYR A 80 -10.47 9.88 -10.16
CA TYR A 80 -11.33 9.31 -11.19
C TYR A 80 -11.14 7.79 -11.35
N TRP A 81 -9.89 7.34 -11.33
CA TRP A 81 -9.56 5.91 -11.43
C TRP A 81 -9.96 5.13 -10.19
N GLU A 82 -9.75 5.70 -9.00
CA GLU A 82 -10.18 5.12 -7.73
C GLU A 82 -11.69 4.89 -7.69
N VAL A 83 -12.49 5.86 -8.15
CA VAL A 83 -13.95 5.75 -8.17
C VAL A 83 -14.44 4.72 -9.21
N ARG A 84 -13.76 4.60 -10.35
CA ARG A 84 -14.23 3.76 -11.45
C ARG A 84 -13.72 2.31 -11.38
N HIS A 85 -12.50 2.12 -10.89
CA HIS A 85 -11.77 0.84 -10.94
C HIS A 85 -11.19 0.47 -9.57
N GLY A 86 -11.85 0.90 -8.49
CA GLY A 86 -11.44 0.57 -7.13
C GLY A 86 -11.49 -0.93 -6.83
N ASP A 87 -12.37 -1.67 -7.51
CA ASP A 87 -12.48 -3.12 -7.48
C ASP A 87 -11.21 -3.82 -7.98
N ILE A 88 -10.62 -3.34 -9.08
CA ILE A 88 -9.35 -3.85 -9.61
C ILE A 88 -8.21 -3.59 -8.61
N VAL A 89 -8.17 -2.39 -8.02
CA VAL A 89 -7.16 -2.03 -7.01
C VAL A 89 -7.28 -2.92 -5.77
N GLU A 90 -8.51 -3.18 -5.31
CA GLU A 90 -8.78 -4.07 -4.18
C GLU A 90 -8.33 -5.51 -4.46
N GLU A 91 -8.58 -6.01 -5.67
CA GLU A 91 -8.13 -7.35 -6.08
C GLU A 91 -6.60 -7.44 -6.14
N VAL A 92 -5.93 -6.44 -6.72
CA VAL A 92 -4.46 -6.37 -6.75
C VAL A 92 -3.89 -6.34 -5.33
N LEU A 93 -4.47 -5.53 -4.43
CA LEU A 93 -4.06 -5.47 -3.02
C LEU A 93 -4.24 -6.81 -2.31
N ARG A 94 -5.30 -7.55 -2.62
CA ARG A 94 -5.57 -8.88 -2.05
C ARG A 94 -4.53 -9.90 -2.49
N ILE A 95 -4.19 -9.94 -3.77
CA ILE A 95 -3.15 -10.85 -4.30
C ILE A 95 -1.78 -10.46 -3.76
N LEU A 96 -1.46 -9.16 -3.78
CA LEU A 96 -0.20 -8.63 -3.25
C LEU A 96 -0.04 -8.99 -1.77
N SER A 97 -1.09 -8.83 -0.95
CA SER A 97 -1.07 -9.20 0.47
C SER A 97 -0.78 -10.69 0.67
N LYS A 98 -1.35 -11.57 -0.18
CA LYS A 98 -1.05 -13.01 -0.15
C LYS A 98 0.41 -13.29 -0.52
N LEU A 99 0.97 -12.62 -1.50
CA LEU A 99 2.38 -12.79 -1.85
C LEU A 99 3.30 -12.30 -0.73
N LEU A 100 3.01 -11.12 -0.17
CA LEU A 100 3.75 -10.57 0.96
C LEU A 100 3.64 -11.45 2.22
N SER A 101 2.53 -12.18 2.40
CA SER A 101 2.40 -13.14 3.50
C SER A 101 3.40 -14.30 3.44
N LEU A 102 3.88 -14.66 2.24
CA LEU A 102 4.86 -15.73 2.02
C LEU A 102 6.30 -15.28 2.30
N ILE A 103 6.54 -13.98 2.46
CA ILE A 103 7.87 -13.46 2.76
C ILE A 103 8.20 -13.81 4.22
N GLU A 104 9.22 -14.63 4.39
CA GLU A 104 9.82 -14.90 5.70
C GLU A 104 10.32 -13.61 6.35
N TYR A 105 10.05 -13.47 7.65
CA TYR A 105 10.44 -12.31 8.44
C TYR A 105 11.03 -12.75 9.79
N ASP A 106 11.88 -11.90 10.36
CA ASP A 106 12.57 -12.17 11.63
C ASP A 106 11.66 -11.83 12.83
N TYR A 107 10.95 -10.71 12.74
CA TYR A 107 10.00 -10.27 13.77
C TYR A 107 8.97 -9.29 13.19
N SER A 108 7.87 -9.09 13.90
CA SER A 108 6.87 -8.06 13.57
C SER A 108 6.82 -6.98 14.65
N ILE A 109 6.61 -5.74 14.21
CA ILE A 109 6.41 -4.59 15.06
C ILE A 109 4.97 -4.14 14.88
N MET A 110 4.26 -3.98 15.98
CA MET A 110 2.97 -3.31 16.03
C MET A 110 3.15 -1.96 16.70
N ASP A 111 2.57 -0.92 16.10
CA ASP A 111 2.54 0.43 16.67
C ASP A 111 1.13 1.01 16.54
N SER A 112 0.76 1.89 17.47
CA SER A 112 -0.50 2.63 17.39
C SER A 112 -0.27 4.13 17.59
N THR A 113 -0.98 4.92 16.80
CA THR A 113 -0.95 6.39 16.90
C THR A 113 -2.36 6.92 17.06
N LYS A 114 -2.58 7.67 18.16
CA LYS A 114 -3.83 8.37 18.42
C LYS A 114 -3.78 9.78 17.86
N PHE A 115 -4.83 10.20 17.16
CA PHE A 115 -4.98 11.54 16.63
C PHE A 115 -6.42 12.03 16.74
N ALA A 116 -6.61 13.35 16.72
CA ALA A 116 -7.93 13.97 16.74
C ALA A 116 -8.31 14.44 15.33
N ASP A 117 -9.57 14.21 14.94
CA ASP A 117 -10.12 14.82 13.73
C ASP A 117 -10.57 16.28 13.96
N TRP A 118 -11.04 16.91 12.89
CA TRP A 118 -11.53 18.30 12.90
C TRP A 118 -12.76 18.52 13.80
N VAL A 119 -13.50 17.46 14.12
CA VAL A 119 -14.69 17.44 14.99
C VAL A 119 -14.30 17.03 16.43
N ARG A 120 -12.99 16.90 16.72
CA ARG A 120 -12.42 16.44 17.99
C ARG A 120 -12.76 14.98 18.34
N GLY A 121 -13.14 14.17 17.35
CA GLY A 121 -13.20 12.72 17.47
C GLY A 121 -11.78 12.16 17.62
N LEU A 122 -11.56 11.32 18.63
CA LEU A 122 -10.29 10.64 18.84
C LEU A 122 -10.27 9.35 18.00
N HIS A 123 -9.32 9.25 17.10
CA HIS A 123 -9.09 8.07 16.26
C HIS A 123 -7.76 7.44 16.63
N GLU A 124 -7.68 6.12 16.50
CA GLU A 124 -6.45 5.37 16.70
C GLU A 124 -6.15 4.58 15.43
N LEU A 125 -4.94 4.77 14.90
CA LEU A 125 -4.41 4.05 13.76
C LEU A 125 -3.42 3.02 14.27
N PHE A 126 -3.74 1.74 14.06
CA PHE A 126 -2.84 0.63 14.30
C PHE A 126 -2.12 0.26 13.00
N ILE A 127 -0.83 -0.05 13.09
CA ILE A 127 0.01 -0.48 11.96
C ILE A 127 0.84 -1.67 12.41
N ASN A 128 0.92 -2.68 11.54
CA ASN A 128 1.78 -3.86 11.69
C ASN A 128 2.79 -3.90 10.55
N VAL A 129 4.06 -4.00 10.93
CA VAL A 129 5.19 -4.01 10.02
C VAL A 129 6.02 -5.25 10.31
N ARG A 130 6.33 -6.03 9.28
CA ARG A 130 7.28 -7.14 9.37
C ARG A 130 8.68 -6.66 9.08
N VAL A 131 9.65 -7.18 9.82
CA VAL A 131 11.06 -6.83 9.68
C VAL A 131 11.84 -8.05 9.22
N LYS A 132 12.69 -7.86 8.20
CA LYS A 132 13.60 -8.86 7.67
C LYS A 132 15.02 -8.30 7.55
N ASP A 133 16.02 -9.15 7.70
CA ASP A 133 17.44 -8.85 7.49
C ASP A 133 17.92 -7.64 8.32
N GLY A 134 17.42 -7.52 9.55
CA GLY A 134 17.86 -6.51 10.52
C GLY A 134 17.51 -5.05 10.17
N GLY A 135 16.65 -4.81 9.18
CA GLY A 135 16.28 -3.43 8.84
C GLY A 135 15.23 -3.24 7.75
N THR A 136 14.91 -4.26 6.96
CA THR A 136 13.92 -4.11 5.88
C THR A 136 12.50 -4.19 6.44
N LEU A 137 11.70 -3.13 6.26
CA LEU A 137 10.34 -3.05 6.78
C LEU A 137 9.29 -3.31 5.70
N PHE A 138 8.32 -4.15 6.01
CA PHE A 138 7.17 -4.46 5.15
C PHE A 138 5.86 -4.14 5.88
N PRO A 139 5.11 -3.11 5.46
CA PRO A 139 3.80 -2.83 6.04
C PRO A 139 2.83 -3.90 5.55
N VAL A 140 2.28 -4.69 6.46
CA VAL A 140 1.39 -5.80 6.10
C VAL A 140 -0.04 -5.58 6.54
N HIS A 141 -0.27 -4.72 7.54
CA HIS A 141 -1.61 -4.39 7.98
C HIS A 141 -1.66 -2.99 8.59
N ALA A 142 -2.72 -2.24 8.30
CA ALA A 142 -2.99 -0.96 8.91
C ALA A 142 -4.50 -0.76 9.01
N GLN A 143 -5.00 -0.39 10.19
CA GLN A 143 -6.43 -0.23 10.44
C GLN A 143 -6.69 0.94 11.37
N LEU A 144 -7.73 1.71 11.06
CA LEU A 144 -8.32 2.66 11.99
C LEU A 144 -9.31 1.92 12.89
N THR A 145 -8.96 1.71 14.15
CA THR A 145 -9.85 1.06 15.14
C THR A 145 -9.45 1.50 16.55
N GLY A 146 -10.41 1.49 17.48
CA GLY A 146 -10.14 1.68 18.90
C GLY A 146 -9.81 0.37 19.64
N SER A 147 -9.73 -0.75 18.93
CA SER A 147 -9.56 -2.09 19.50
C SER A 147 -8.34 -2.79 18.92
N GLU A 148 -7.31 -2.95 19.73
CA GLU A 148 -6.12 -3.75 19.38
C GLU A 148 -6.50 -5.21 19.05
N VAL A 149 -7.48 -5.77 19.75
CA VAL A 149 -7.94 -7.16 19.52
C VAL A 149 -8.57 -7.31 18.13
N GLU A 150 -9.32 -6.30 17.68
CA GLU A 150 -9.90 -6.29 16.34
C GLU A 150 -8.80 -6.19 15.28
N PHE A 151 -7.82 -5.31 15.51
CA PHE A 151 -6.66 -5.15 14.65
C PHE A 151 -5.84 -6.44 14.50
N VAL A 152 -5.50 -7.09 15.62
CA VAL A 152 -4.68 -8.32 15.61
C VAL A 152 -5.35 -9.45 14.83
N ARG A 153 -6.68 -9.52 14.80
CA ARG A 153 -7.42 -10.51 13.98
C ARG A 153 -7.29 -10.28 12.48
N GLY A 154 -7.02 -9.04 12.06
CA GLY A 154 -6.84 -8.67 10.66
C GLY A 154 -5.40 -8.79 10.16
N ILE A 155 -4.44 -9.04 11.06
CA ILE A 155 -3.04 -9.22 10.67
C ILE A 155 -2.94 -10.50 9.82
N PRO A 156 -2.46 -10.42 8.57
CA PRO A 156 -2.32 -11.59 7.74
C PRO A 156 -1.31 -12.57 8.35
N ASP A 157 -1.57 -13.86 8.21
CA ASP A 157 -0.66 -14.93 8.62
C ASP A 157 0.69 -14.81 7.91
N GLY A 158 1.76 -15.35 8.48
CA GLY A 158 3.07 -15.37 7.84
C GLY A 158 4.04 -16.34 8.49
N SER A 159 5.14 -16.60 7.80
CA SER A 159 6.21 -17.47 8.28
C SER A 159 7.26 -16.65 9.01
N CYS A 160 7.30 -16.79 10.34
CA CYS A 160 8.39 -16.28 11.16
C CYS A 160 9.53 -17.31 11.18
N LEU A 161 10.77 -16.86 10.98
CA LEU A 161 11.98 -17.69 11.13
C LEU A 161 12.37 -17.87 12.60
#